data_AF-A0A6C0FEF6-F1
#
_entry.id   AF-A0A6C0FEF6-F1
#
_cell.length_a   1.000
_cell.length_b   1.000
_cell.length_c   1.000
_cell.angle_alpha   90.00
_cell.angle_beta   90.00
_cell.angle_gamma   90.00
#
_symmetry.space_group_name_H-M   'P 1'
#
loop_
_entity.id
_entity.type
_entity.pdbx_description
1 polymer ?
#
loop_
_entity_poly.entity_id
_entity_poly.type
_entity_poly.pdbx_seq_one_letter_code
_entity_poly.pdbx_strand_id
1 'polypeptide(L)'
;MIDSIDTSNFLKTIIQPNIKFLAIMTVIIILISRHLETNIIFMISILLFVFVNYKNINETFKDIKDNEKKKYDKVIEDNHRVKHEIHFNEDLNKYLHKMRKFRKYNPQSYDSGYNYIKMFMYMVHDLEKDDISHPKHYFENAQIYLKKALNLFQSISLSVPEEKFIHALKYNKYEENKLSNRIGELCKKIYKHCYYILYNLSLRFNEDFFKNPDIYKTEINLNADVVEESNTFDHSYELF
;
A
#
# COMPACT_ATOMS: atom_id res chain seq x y z
N MET A 1 -55.41 14.32 18.97
CA MET A 1 -55.18 14.06 17.53
C MET A 1 -53.70 14.20 17.28
N ILE A 2 -52.97 13.08 17.37
CA ILE A 2 -51.62 12.89 16.82
C ILE A 2 -51.70 11.53 16.14
N ASP A 3 -51.34 11.52 14.86
CA ASP A 3 -51.83 10.59 13.85
C ASP A 3 -51.44 9.13 14.08
N SER A 4 -52.46 8.28 14.14
CA SER A 4 -52.37 6.81 14.06
C SER A 4 -52.01 6.30 12.65
N ILE A 5 -51.53 7.18 11.77
CA ILE A 5 -51.33 6.90 10.35
C ILE A 5 -49.91 6.37 10.06
N ASP A 6 -48.92 6.65 10.92
CA ASP A 6 -47.52 6.26 10.65
C ASP A 6 -47.04 4.96 11.32
N THR A 7 -47.65 4.52 12.42
CA THR A 7 -47.23 3.28 13.09
C THR A 7 -47.53 2.03 12.26
N SER A 8 -48.63 2.05 11.49
CA SER A 8 -49.03 0.92 10.66
C SER A 8 -48.13 0.73 9.42
N ASN A 9 -47.60 1.83 8.87
CA ASN A 9 -46.67 1.79 7.74
C ASN A 9 -45.25 1.44 8.20
N PHE A 10 -44.82 1.92 9.37
CA PHE A 10 -43.55 1.50 9.98
C PHE A 10 -43.56 0.00 10.32
N LEU A 11 -44.66 -0.50 10.87
CA LEU A 11 -44.86 -1.93 11.11
C LEU A 11 -44.87 -2.72 9.80
N LYS A 12 -45.59 -2.29 8.76
CA LYS A 12 -45.61 -3.00 7.46
C LYS A 12 -44.26 -3.06 6.76
N THR A 13 -43.40 -2.06 6.94
CA THR A 13 -42.06 -2.03 6.34
C THR A 13 -41.09 -3.00 7.04
N ILE A 14 -41.33 -3.30 8.32
CA ILE A 14 -40.59 -4.30 9.12
C ILE A 14 -41.21 -5.70 8.99
N ILE A 15 -42.51 -5.80 8.67
CA ILE A 15 -43.25 -7.07 8.52
C ILE A 15 -43.02 -7.63 7.11
N GLN A 16 -41.81 -8.13 6.89
CA GLN A 16 -41.58 -9.20 5.92
C GLN A 16 -42.07 -10.55 6.49
N PRO A 17 -42.36 -11.56 5.64
CA PRO A 17 -42.81 -12.90 6.06
C PRO A 17 -41.90 -13.61 7.08
N ASN A 18 -40.71 -13.07 7.33
CA ASN A 18 -39.73 -13.54 8.31
C ASN A 18 -40.12 -13.33 9.78
N ILE A 19 -41.06 -12.44 10.14
CA ILE A 19 -41.41 -12.20 11.56
C ILE A 19 -42.11 -13.39 12.22
N LYS A 20 -43.01 -14.09 11.48
CA LYS A 20 -43.66 -15.29 12.00
C LYS A 20 -42.65 -16.42 12.21
N PHE A 21 -41.70 -16.54 11.28
CA PHE A 21 -40.59 -17.48 11.40
C PHE A 21 -39.66 -17.12 12.58
N LEU A 22 -39.28 -15.85 12.73
CA LEU A 22 -38.44 -15.37 13.83
C LEU A 22 -39.11 -15.55 15.20
N ALA A 23 -40.42 -15.30 15.29
CA ALA A 23 -41.19 -15.51 16.51
C ALA A 23 -41.31 -17.00 16.89
N ILE A 24 -41.49 -17.88 15.90
CA ILE A 24 -41.49 -19.34 16.13
C ILE A 24 -40.09 -19.79 16.56
N MET A 25 -39.03 -19.30 15.92
CA MET A 25 -37.64 -19.63 16.25
C MET A 25 -37.25 -19.14 17.66
N THR A 26 -37.67 -17.95 18.08
CA THR A 26 -37.41 -17.47 19.44
C THR A 26 -38.15 -18.28 20.50
N VAL A 27 -39.40 -18.68 20.25
CA VAL A 27 -40.14 -19.57 21.17
C VAL A 27 -39.46 -20.95 21.28
N ILE A 28 -39.01 -21.51 20.16
CA ILE A 28 -38.25 -22.77 20.14
C ILE A 28 -36.93 -22.64 20.91
N ILE A 29 -36.20 -21.54 20.74
CA ILE A 29 -34.95 -21.27 21.45
C ILE A 29 -35.18 -21.11 22.96
N ILE A 30 -36.25 -20.44 23.39
CA ILE A 30 -36.60 -20.30 24.81
C ILE A 30 -36.91 -21.67 25.44
N LEU A 31 -37.63 -22.54 24.71
CA LEU A 31 -37.94 -23.89 25.18
C LEU A 31 -36.68 -24.78 25.26
N ILE A 32 -35.79 -24.69 24.28
CA ILE A 32 -34.53 -25.45 24.23
C ILE A 32 -33.51 -24.91 25.25
N SER A 33 -33.49 -23.59 25.51
CA SER A 33 -32.60 -22.92 26.46
C SER A 33 -32.74 -23.44 27.89
N ARG A 34 -33.88 -24.04 28.25
CA ARG A 34 -34.08 -24.65 29.57
C ARG A 34 -33.26 -25.94 29.78
N HIS A 35 -32.81 -26.56 28.68
CA HIS A 35 -32.08 -27.83 28.69
C HIS A 35 -30.62 -27.71 28.25
N LEU A 36 -30.16 -26.51 27.88
CA LEU A 36 -28.80 -26.28 27.38
C LEU A 36 -27.95 -25.48 28.37
N GLU A 37 -26.68 -25.82 28.45
CA GLU A 37 -25.68 -25.03 29.17
C GLU A 37 -25.52 -23.64 28.54
N THR A 38 -25.22 -22.64 29.37
CA THR A 38 -25.14 -21.22 28.97
C THR A 38 -24.20 -20.98 27.79
N ASN A 39 -23.08 -21.71 27.72
CA ASN A 39 -22.09 -21.61 26.64
C ASN A 39 -22.68 -22.01 25.27
N ILE A 40 -23.57 -23.01 25.25
CA ILE A 40 -24.20 -23.49 24.01
C ILE A 40 -25.20 -22.47 23.49
N ILE A 41 -25.93 -21.79 24.41
CA ILE A 41 -26.87 -20.72 24.06
C ILE A 41 -26.15 -19.52 23.43
N PHE A 42 -25.01 -19.11 23.99
CA PHE A 42 -24.18 -18.05 23.40
C PHE A 42 -23.69 -18.41 21.99
N MET A 43 -23.22 -19.64 21.77
CA MET A 43 -22.76 -20.10 20.45
C MET A 43 -23.89 -20.09 19.41
N ILE A 44 -25.09 -20.53 19.79
CA ILE A 44 -26.28 -20.49 18.91
C ILE A 44 -26.68 -19.06 18.61
N SER A 45 -26.65 -18.16 19.60
CA SER A 45 -26.97 -16.74 19.42
C SER A 45 -26.02 -16.05 18.43
N ILE A 46 -24.71 -16.31 18.52
CA ILE A 46 -23.71 -15.77 17.59
C ILE A 46 -23.97 -16.29 16.17
N LEU A 47 -24.22 -17.60 16.01
CA LEU A 47 -24.56 -18.20 14.71
C LEU A 47 -25.80 -17.56 14.09
N LEU A 48 -26.85 -17.35 14.89
CA LEU A 48 -28.10 -16.74 14.45
C LEU A 48 -27.90 -15.26 14.08
N PHE A 49 -27.08 -14.53 14.83
CA PHE A 49 -26.72 -13.14 14.53
C PHE A 49 -25.98 -13.02 13.20
N VAL A 50 -25.00 -13.90 12.94
CA VAL A 50 -24.29 -13.98 11.66
C VAL A 50 -25.24 -14.32 10.52
N PHE A 51 -26.17 -15.26 10.74
CA PHE A 51 -27.13 -15.67 9.73
C PHE A 51 -28.12 -14.55 9.35
N VAL A 52 -28.67 -13.84 10.35
CA VAL A 52 -29.60 -12.73 10.13
C VAL A 52 -28.92 -11.56 9.42
N ASN A 53 -27.66 -11.25 9.78
CA ASN A 53 -26.92 -10.13 9.22
C ASN A 53 -26.05 -10.51 8.01
N TYR A 54 -26.14 -11.74 7.51
CA TYR A 54 -25.25 -12.26 6.47
C TYR A 54 -25.20 -11.36 5.23
N LYS A 55 -26.35 -10.82 4.80
CA LYS A 55 -26.45 -9.93 3.64
C LYS A 55 -25.67 -8.63 3.85
N ASN A 56 -25.88 -7.96 4.99
CA ASN A 56 -25.21 -6.70 5.33
C ASN A 56 -23.70 -6.91 5.53
N ILE A 57 -23.31 -8.02 6.15
CA ILE A 57 -21.91 -8.41 6.31
C ILE A 57 -21.26 -8.59 4.94
N ASN A 58 -21.91 -9.30 4.02
CA ASN A 58 -21.37 -9.55 2.69
C ASN A 58 -21.31 -8.28 1.83
N GLU A 59 -22.30 -7.39 1.93
CA GLU A 59 -22.27 -6.07 1.28
C GLU A 59 -21.11 -5.21 1.82
N THR A 60 -20.90 -5.18 3.15
CA THR A 60 -19.78 -4.47 3.77
C THR A 60 -18.43 -5.01 3.30
N PHE A 61 -18.27 -6.34 3.22
CA PHE A 61 -17.05 -6.96 2.70
C PHE A 61 -16.82 -6.65 1.22
N LYS A 62 -17.91 -6.55 0.43
CA LYS A 62 -17.83 -6.18 -0.98
C LYS A 62 -17.41 -4.71 -1.13
N ASP A 63 -17.97 -3.82 -0.34
CA ASP A 63 -17.61 -2.40 -0.33
C ASP A 63 -16.17 -2.16 0.13
N ILE A 64 -15.68 -2.91 1.12
CA ILE A 64 -14.27 -2.89 1.53
C ILE A 64 -13.37 -3.30 0.36
N LYS A 65 -13.71 -4.41 -0.31
CA LYS A 65 -12.94 -4.93 -1.46
C LYS A 65 -12.96 -3.99 -2.68
N ASP A 66 -14.08 -3.33 -2.92
CA ASP A 66 -14.21 -2.41 -4.05
C ASP A 66 -13.56 -1.04 -3.75
N ASN A 67 -13.52 -0.61 -2.48
CA ASN A 67 -12.77 0.56 -2.04
C ASN A 67 -11.25 0.32 -2.07
N GLU A 68 -10.77 -0.87 -1.69
CA GLU A 68 -9.36 -1.24 -1.87
C GLU A 68 -8.92 -1.14 -3.34
N LYS A 69 -9.76 -1.56 -4.29
CA LYS A 69 -9.44 -1.47 -5.73
C LYS A 69 -9.40 -0.05 -6.29
N LYS A 70 -10.16 0.89 -5.71
CA LYS A 70 -10.27 2.26 -6.21
C LYS A 70 -9.22 3.21 -5.60
N LYS A 71 -8.59 2.85 -4.49
CA LYS A 71 -7.69 3.72 -3.72
C LYS A 71 -6.22 3.67 -4.11
N TYR A 72 -5.81 2.74 -4.96
CA TYR A 72 -4.51 2.88 -5.60
C TYR A 72 -4.59 4.10 -6.50
N ASP A 73 -3.71 5.08 -6.31
CA ASP A 73 -3.43 6.08 -7.34
C ASP A 73 -3.43 5.34 -8.67
N LYS A 74 -4.27 5.75 -9.62
CA LYS A 74 -4.12 5.30 -10.99
C LYS A 74 -2.80 5.90 -11.48
N VAL A 75 -1.72 5.24 -11.09
CA VAL A 75 -0.52 5.14 -11.87
C VAL A 75 -1.03 4.81 -13.26
N ILE A 76 -0.81 5.71 -14.21
CA ILE A 76 -1.07 5.44 -15.61
C ILE A 76 -0.01 4.40 -16.00
N GLU A 77 -0.30 3.14 -15.67
CA GLU A 77 0.46 1.99 -16.09
C GLU A 77 0.07 1.83 -17.55
N ASP A 78 0.83 2.51 -18.41
CA ASP A 78 0.65 2.39 -19.84
C ASP A 78 1.02 0.96 -20.25
N ASN A 79 -0.01 0.09 -20.28
CA ASN A 79 0.10 -1.32 -20.63
C ASN A 79 0.56 -1.54 -22.09
N HIS A 80 0.72 -0.47 -22.88
CA HIS A 80 1.31 -0.51 -24.22
C HIS A 80 2.84 -0.41 -24.24
N ARG A 81 3.51 -0.26 -23.08
CA ARG A 81 4.97 -0.28 -23.03
C ARG A 81 5.49 -1.64 -23.49
N VAL A 82 6.06 -1.67 -24.70
CA VAL A 82 6.84 -2.78 -25.22
C VAL A 82 7.86 -3.16 -24.15
N LYS A 83 7.96 -4.45 -23.81
CA LYS A 83 8.98 -4.96 -22.88
C LYS A 83 10.37 -4.60 -23.42
N HIS A 84 10.89 -3.45 -23.02
CA HIS A 84 12.28 -3.10 -23.24
C HIS A 84 13.14 -3.90 -22.28
N GLU A 85 14.25 -4.45 -22.76
CA GLU A 85 15.27 -5.03 -21.88
C GLU A 85 15.84 -3.90 -21.02
N ILE A 86 15.61 -3.99 -19.72
CA ILE A 86 16.07 -2.97 -18.78
C ILE A 86 17.54 -3.21 -18.51
N HIS A 87 18.38 -2.29 -18.96
CA HIS A 87 19.76 -2.20 -18.54
C HIS A 87 19.86 -1.22 -17.39
N PHE A 88 20.05 -1.76 -16.18
CA PHE A 88 20.45 -0.93 -15.05
C PHE A 88 21.89 -0.49 -15.22
N ASN A 89 22.19 0.74 -14.80
CA ASN A 89 23.57 1.17 -14.58
C ASN A 89 24.28 0.16 -13.63
N GLU A 90 25.56 -0.09 -13.87
CA GLU A 90 26.40 -1.03 -13.13
C GLU A 90 26.31 -0.82 -11.61
N ASP A 91 26.33 0.44 -11.16
CA ASP A 91 26.24 0.78 -9.74
C ASP A 91 24.89 0.41 -9.12
N LEU A 92 23.78 0.76 -9.78
CA LEU A 92 22.44 0.39 -9.33
C LEU A 92 22.29 -1.13 -9.30
N ASN A 93 22.74 -1.81 -10.35
CA ASN A 93 22.70 -3.27 -10.44
C ASN A 93 23.49 -3.93 -9.29
N LYS A 94 24.67 -3.39 -8.96
CA LYS A 94 25.48 -3.83 -7.82
C LYS A 94 24.75 -3.69 -6.49
N TYR A 95 24.00 -2.60 -6.27
CA TYR A 95 23.20 -2.43 -5.06
C TYR A 95 22.00 -3.38 -5.02
N LEU A 96 21.27 -3.52 -6.12
CA LEU A 96 20.13 -4.46 -6.22
C LEU A 96 20.57 -5.92 -6.05
N HIS A 97 21.74 -6.29 -6.59
CA HIS A 97 22.31 -7.61 -6.40
C HIS A 97 22.63 -7.88 -4.92
N LYS A 98 23.14 -6.90 -4.18
CA LYS A 98 23.32 -7.01 -2.73
C LYS A 98 21.98 -7.12 -2.00
N MET A 99 20.98 -6.36 -2.44
CA MET A 99 19.63 -6.38 -1.87
C MET A 99 18.95 -7.75 -2.03
N ARG A 100 19.23 -8.45 -3.15
CA ARG A 100 18.70 -9.80 -3.43
C ARG A 100 18.97 -10.83 -2.33
N LYS A 101 20.05 -10.66 -1.56
CA LYS A 101 20.39 -11.54 -0.43
C LYS A 101 19.31 -11.54 0.66
N PHE A 102 18.54 -10.46 0.77
CA PHE A 102 17.48 -10.30 1.76
C PHE A 102 16.10 -10.75 1.27
N ARG A 103 15.96 -11.10 -0.03
CA ARG A 103 14.72 -11.65 -0.60
C ARG A 103 14.19 -12.86 0.17
N LYS A 104 15.07 -13.69 0.73
CA LYS A 104 14.70 -14.88 1.52
C LYS A 104 13.86 -14.57 2.76
N TYR A 105 13.95 -13.35 3.31
CA TYR A 105 13.21 -12.95 4.51
C TYR A 105 11.82 -12.43 4.18
N ASN A 106 11.67 -11.73 3.06
CA ASN A 106 10.39 -11.27 2.56
C ASN A 106 10.41 -11.19 1.02
N PRO A 107 10.02 -12.28 0.33
CA PRO A 107 10.05 -12.35 -1.13
C PRO A 107 9.10 -11.35 -1.78
N GLN A 108 7.92 -11.16 -1.20
CA GLN A 108 6.88 -10.28 -1.72
C GLN A 108 7.37 -8.83 -1.77
N SER A 109 7.84 -8.30 -0.64
CA SER A 109 8.35 -6.93 -0.58
C SER A 109 9.55 -6.72 -1.52
N TYR A 110 10.45 -7.72 -1.62
CA TYR A 110 11.58 -7.63 -2.55
C TYR A 110 11.13 -7.61 -4.02
N ASP A 111 10.26 -8.54 -4.42
CA ASP A 111 9.84 -8.67 -5.82
C ASP A 111 9.02 -7.46 -6.27
N SER A 112 8.10 -6.98 -5.41
CA SER A 112 7.36 -5.74 -5.65
C SER A 112 8.28 -4.52 -5.69
N GLY A 113 9.23 -4.39 -4.74
CA GLY A 113 10.18 -3.27 -4.72
C GLY A 113 11.06 -3.26 -5.98
N TYR A 114 11.53 -4.42 -6.42
CA TYR A 114 12.31 -4.56 -7.64
C TYR A 114 11.48 -4.22 -8.89
N ASN A 115 10.19 -4.54 -8.92
CA ASN A 115 9.29 -4.12 -10.00
C ASN A 115 9.11 -2.60 -10.05
N TYR A 116 8.96 -1.94 -8.90
CA TYR A 116 8.90 -0.48 -8.87
C TYR A 116 10.23 0.18 -9.29
N ILE A 117 11.39 -0.40 -8.98
CA ILE A 117 12.67 0.06 -9.53
C ILE A 117 12.72 -0.07 -11.06
N LYS A 118 12.14 -1.13 -11.62
CA LYS A 118 12.01 -1.27 -13.09
C LYS A 118 11.12 -0.18 -13.68
N MET A 119 9.98 0.12 -13.05
CA MET A 119 9.10 1.22 -13.46
C MET A 119 9.79 2.58 -13.37
N PHE A 120 10.53 2.83 -12.29
CA PHE A 120 11.38 4.00 -12.14
C PHE A 120 12.35 4.14 -13.33
N MET A 121 13.07 3.08 -13.68
CA MET A 121 14.00 3.11 -14.81
C MET A 121 13.31 3.34 -16.16
N TYR A 122 12.09 2.83 -16.36
CA TYR A 122 11.34 3.15 -17.56
C TYR A 122 11.01 4.64 -17.66
N MET A 123 10.60 5.26 -16.54
CA MET A 123 10.36 6.70 -16.52
C MET A 123 11.65 7.49 -16.76
N VAL A 124 12.77 7.09 -16.15
CA VAL A 124 14.09 7.70 -16.41
C VAL A 124 14.45 7.60 -17.89
N HIS A 125 14.28 6.44 -18.51
CA HIS A 125 14.62 6.27 -19.93
C HIS A 125 13.74 7.11 -20.85
N ASP A 126 12.45 7.25 -20.53
CA ASP A 126 11.57 8.17 -21.26
C ASP A 126 11.97 9.64 -21.06
N LEU A 127 12.36 10.01 -19.84
CA LEU A 127 12.86 11.35 -19.51
C LEU A 127 14.21 11.65 -20.17
N GLU A 128 15.04 10.65 -20.46
CA GLU A 128 16.33 10.86 -21.12
C GLU A 128 16.18 11.25 -22.60
N LYS A 129 15.06 10.91 -23.25
CA LYS A 129 14.78 11.27 -24.64
C LYS A 129 14.70 12.80 -24.81
N ASP A 130 15.16 13.28 -25.95
CA ASP A 130 15.23 14.72 -26.25
C ASP A 130 13.89 15.32 -26.72
N ASP A 131 12.94 14.48 -27.16
CA ASP A 131 11.66 14.87 -27.76
C ASP A 131 10.47 14.90 -26.78
N ILE A 132 10.73 14.76 -25.48
CA ILE A 132 9.68 14.69 -24.47
C ILE A 132 8.97 16.05 -24.28
N SER A 133 7.66 16.08 -24.54
CA SER A 133 6.87 17.32 -24.44
C SER A 133 6.40 17.63 -23.01
N HIS A 134 6.10 16.60 -22.21
CA HIS A 134 5.52 16.75 -20.86
C HIS A 134 6.37 16.10 -19.77
N PRO A 135 7.63 16.55 -19.54
CA PRO A 135 8.57 15.85 -18.66
C PRO A 135 8.13 15.79 -17.19
N LYS A 136 7.41 16.81 -16.69
CA LYS A 136 7.03 16.93 -15.27
C LYS A 136 6.30 15.69 -14.74
N HIS A 137 5.28 15.23 -15.46
CA HIS A 137 4.46 14.10 -15.00
C HIS A 137 5.28 12.79 -14.94
N TYR A 138 6.17 12.56 -15.90
CA TYR A 138 7.07 11.39 -15.86
C TYR A 138 8.06 11.49 -14.71
N PHE A 139 8.50 12.71 -14.41
CA PHE A 139 9.40 13.02 -13.31
C PHE A 139 8.78 12.70 -11.93
N GLU A 140 7.56 13.19 -11.69
CA GLU A 140 6.80 12.93 -10.46
C GLU A 140 6.52 11.43 -10.30
N ASN A 141 6.12 10.76 -11.38
CA ASN A 141 5.93 9.31 -11.36
C ASN A 141 7.22 8.55 -11.02
N ALA A 142 8.37 8.99 -11.56
CA ALA A 142 9.65 8.40 -11.22
C ALA A 142 9.96 8.54 -9.72
N GLN A 143 9.71 9.72 -9.12
CA GLN A 143 9.87 9.92 -7.68
C GLN A 143 8.96 8.98 -6.88
N ILE A 144 7.69 8.88 -7.25
CA ILE A 144 6.71 8.00 -6.58
C ILE A 144 7.16 6.54 -6.65
N TYR A 145 7.60 6.05 -7.81
CA TYR A 145 8.08 4.68 -7.94
C TYR A 145 9.34 4.41 -7.11
N LEU A 146 10.27 5.36 -7.09
CA LEU A 146 11.48 5.24 -6.27
C LEU A 146 11.11 5.16 -4.78
N LYS A 147 10.20 6.02 -4.31
CA LYS A 147 9.70 6.04 -2.94
C LYS A 147 9.02 4.72 -2.56
N LYS A 148 8.09 4.24 -3.40
CA LYS A 148 7.41 2.93 -3.22
C LYS A 148 8.42 1.77 -3.17
N ALA A 149 9.40 1.77 -4.06
CA ALA A 149 10.46 0.74 -4.07
C ALA A 149 11.29 0.74 -2.78
N LEU A 150 11.71 1.91 -2.32
CA LEU A 150 12.51 2.05 -1.10
C LEU A 150 11.73 1.66 0.15
N ASN A 151 10.45 2.03 0.25
CA ASN A 151 9.59 1.63 1.35
C ASN A 151 9.42 0.11 1.41
N LEU A 152 9.21 -0.54 0.27
CA LEU A 152 9.13 -1.99 0.17
C LEU A 152 10.45 -2.65 0.57
N PHE A 153 11.59 -2.16 0.09
CA PHE A 153 12.89 -2.66 0.50
C PHE A 153 13.17 -2.45 2.00
N GLN A 154 12.79 -1.30 2.55
CA GLN A 154 12.95 -1.01 3.97
C GLN A 154 12.07 -1.92 4.82
N SER A 155 10.83 -2.20 4.40
CA SER A 155 9.92 -3.11 5.12
C SER A 155 10.51 -4.51 5.34
N ILE A 156 11.44 -4.96 4.48
CA ILE A 156 12.13 -6.24 4.64
C ILE A 156 12.86 -6.29 5.98
N SER A 157 13.34 -5.14 6.48
CA SER A 157 14.04 -5.04 7.77
C SER A 157 13.21 -5.55 8.95
N LEU A 158 11.88 -5.44 8.86
CA LEU A 158 10.93 -5.94 9.87
C LEU A 158 10.82 -7.47 9.87
N SER A 159 11.16 -8.11 8.75
CA SER A 159 11.09 -9.58 8.59
C SER A 159 12.43 -10.28 8.86
N VAL A 160 13.48 -9.52 9.15
CA VAL A 160 14.83 -10.06 9.39
C VAL A 160 14.99 -10.41 10.87
N PRO A 161 15.61 -11.56 11.21
CA PRO A 161 15.86 -11.92 12.59
C PRO A 161 16.82 -10.93 13.26
N GLU A 162 16.45 -10.47 14.45
CA GLU A 162 17.33 -9.69 15.32
C GLU A 162 18.41 -10.59 15.94
N GLU A 163 19.55 -10.00 16.27
CA GLU A 163 20.64 -10.74 16.90
C GLU A 163 20.28 -11.02 18.37
N LYS A 164 20.24 -12.30 18.77
CA LYS A 164 19.91 -12.64 20.16
C LYS A 164 20.97 -12.08 21.10
N PHE A 165 20.54 -11.40 22.15
CA PHE A 165 21.40 -10.81 23.18
C PHE A 165 22.50 -11.77 23.70
N ILE A 166 22.16 -13.04 23.87
CA ILE A 166 23.09 -14.10 24.30
C ILE A 166 24.27 -14.29 23.34
N HIS A 167 24.04 -14.19 22.03
CA HIS A 167 25.11 -14.32 21.03
C HIS A 167 26.03 -13.11 20.99
N ALA A 168 25.48 -11.91 21.21
CA ALA A 168 26.25 -10.68 21.27
C ALA A 168 27.16 -10.63 22.53
N LEU A 169 26.67 -11.15 23.67
CA LEU A 169 27.45 -11.28 24.90
C LEU A 169 28.65 -12.23 24.74
N LYS A 170 28.51 -13.31 23.95
CA LYS A 170 29.57 -14.33 23.77
C LYS A 170 30.89 -13.75 23.24
N TYR A 171 30.83 -12.73 22.40
CA TYR A 171 32.01 -12.08 21.81
C TYR A 171 32.18 -10.63 22.25
N ASN A 172 31.37 -10.15 23.20
CA ASN A 172 31.31 -8.77 23.67
C ASN A 172 31.28 -7.72 22.53
N LYS A 173 30.67 -8.10 21.40
CA LYS A 173 30.47 -7.26 20.21
C LYS A 173 28.97 -7.14 20.01
N TYR A 174 28.38 -6.14 20.64
CA TYR A 174 26.97 -5.83 20.48
C TYR A 174 26.80 -4.91 19.26
N GLU A 175 26.27 -5.46 18.17
CA GLU A 175 25.73 -4.68 17.06
C GLU A 175 24.22 -4.90 17.04
N GLU A 176 23.45 -3.93 17.54
CA GLU A 176 22.00 -3.98 17.38
C GLU A 176 21.66 -4.06 15.89
N ASN A 177 20.82 -5.04 15.54
CA ASN A 177 20.13 -5.04 14.25
C ASN A 177 21.05 -4.98 13.02
N LYS A 178 22.20 -5.67 13.07
CA LYS A 178 23.21 -5.72 11.99
C LYS A 178 22.62 -5.93 10.60
N LEU A 179 21.69 -6.87 10.42
CA LEU A 179 21.09 -7.15 9.12
C LEU A 179 20.10 -6.06 8.68
N SER A 180 19.28 -5.54 9.61
CA SER A 180 18.37 -4.41 9.36
C SER A 180 19.14 -3.15 8.99
N ASN A 181 20.24 -2.85 9.70
CA ASN A 181 21.14 -1.74 9.39
C ASN A 181 21.74 -1.86 7.98
N ARG A 182 22.15 -3.07 7.59
CA ARG A 182 22.65 -3.33 6.22
C ARG A 182 21.59 -3.11 5.15
N ILE A 183 20.33 -3.43 5.43
CA ILE A 183 19.20 -3.11 4.54
C ILE A 183 19.07 -1.60 4.42
N GLY A 184 19.02 -0.88 5.54
CA GLY A 184 18.92 0.58 5.55
C GLY A 184 20.07 1.28 4.81
N GLU A 185 21.30 0.80 4.97
CA GLU A 185 22.45 1.30 4.20
C GLU A 185 22.32 1.07 2.69
N LEU A 186 21.79 -0.07 2.27
CA LEU A 186 21.54 -0.35 0.86
C LEU A 186 20.44 0.54 0.30
N CYS A 187 19.32 0.70 1.03
CA CYS A 187 18.25 1.63 0.66
C CYS A 187 18.80 3.05 0.47
N LYS A 188 19.63 3.55 1.40
CA LYS A 188 20.30 4.87 1.27
C LYS A 188 21.18 4.97 0.02
N LYS A 189 21.93 3.92 -0.31
CA LYS A 189 22.79 3.89 -1.51
C LYS A 189 21.97 3.88 -2.81
N ILE A 190 20.89 3.10 -2.84
CA ILE A 190 19.95 3.07 -3.97
C ILE A 190 19.31 4.45 -4.14
N TYR A 191 18.75 5.00 -3.05
CA TYR A 191 18.14 6.34 -3.05
C TYR A 191 19.12 7.40 -3.57
N LYS A 192 20.33 7.46 -3.02
CA LYS A 192 21.35 8.45 -3.43
C LYS A 192 21.67 8.36 -4.92
N HIS A 193 21.84 7.15 -5.45
CA HIS A 193 22.14 6.96 -6.87
C HIS A 193 20.96 7.40 -7.77
N CYS A 194 19.75 6.94 -7.46
CA CYS A 194 18.55 7.31 -8.21
C CYS A 194 18.21 8.80 -8.08
N TYR A 195 18.45 9.40 -6.91
CA TYR A 195 18.30 10.83 -6.66
C TYR A 195 19.20 11.64 -7.58
N TYR A 196 20.48 11.27 -7.74
CA TYR A 196 21.38 11.99 -8.64
C TYR A 196 20.96 11.90 -10.11
N ILE A 197 20.40 10.77 -10.53
CA ILE A 197 19.84 10.64 -11.88
C ILE A 197 18.72 11.66 -12.07
N LEU A 198 17.74 11.67 -11.16
CA LEU A 198 16.64 12.62 -11.20
C LEU A 198 17.12 14.08 -11.09
N TYR A 199 18.09 14.36 -10.23
CA TYR A 199 18.67 15.68 -10.06
C TYR A 199 19.28 16.20 -11.36
N ASN A 200 20.12 15.39 -12.03
CA ASN A 200 20.71 15.77 -13.30
C ASN A 200 19.66 16.00 -14.39
N LEU A 201 18.62 15.16 -14.43
CA LEU A 201 17.49 15.35 -15.35
C LEU A 201 16.73 16.65 -15.03
N SER A 202 16.48 16.96 -13.76
CA SER A 202 15.80 18.19 -13.35
C SER A 202 16.56 19.44 -13.77
N LEU A 203 17.89 19.44 -13.64
CA LEU A 203 18.73 20.54 -14.12
C LEU A 203 18.58 20.73 -15.63
N ARG A 204 18.64 19.64 -16.40
CA ARG A 204 18.46 19.67 -17.87
C ARG A 204 17.11 20.28 -18.26
N PHE A 205 16.02 19.84 -17.61
CA PHE A 205 14.68 20.34 -17.91
C PHE A 205 14.47 21.79 -17.47
N ASN A 206 15.03 22.18 -16.33
CA ASN A 206 14.95 23.56 -15.85
C ASN A 206 15.72 24.50 -16.79
N GLU A 207 16.91 24.11 -17.26
CA GLU A 207 17.64 24.87 -18.28
C GLU A 207 16.82 25.05 -19.57
N ASP A 208 16.15 23.99 -20.04
CA ASP A 208 15.29 24.06 -21.23
C ASP A 208 14.07 24.96 -21.00
N PHE A 209 13.42 24.85 -19.83
CA PHE A 209 12.31 25.71 -19.44
C PHE A 209 12.70 27.19 -19.37
N PHE A 210 13.86 27.52 -18.80
CA PHE A 210 14.32 28.90 -18.72
C PHE A 210 14.72 29.48 -20.09
N LYS A 211 15.20 28.64 -21.02
CA LYS A 211 15.53 29.05 -22.39
C LYS A 211 14.28 29.18 -23.26
N ASN A 212 13.36 28.23 -23.17
CA ASN A 212 12.15 28.10 -23.97
C ASN A 212 10.94 27.79 -23.07
N PRO A 213 10.39 28.79 -22.36
CA PRO A 213 9.26 28.56 -21.48
C PRO A 213 8.05 28.12 -22.29
N ASP A 214 7.44 27.02 -21.86
CA ASP A 214 6.27 26.40 -22.48
C ASP A 214 5.22 26.15 -21.40
N ILE A 215 3.93 26.25 -21.73
CA ILE A 215 2.81 26.00 -20.80
C ILE A 215 2.88 24.57 -20.25
N TYR A 216 3.44 23.64 -21.03
CA TYR A 216 3.56 22.23 -20.68
C TYR A 216 4.87 21.88 -19.96
N LYS A 217 5.83 22.80 -19.92
CA LYS A 217 7.10 22.64 -19.20
C LYS A 217 7.06 23.56 -18.00
N THR A 218 7.13 22.99 -16.80
CA THR A 218 7.26 23.80 -15.58
C THR A 218 8.57 23.48 -14.91
N GLU A 219 9.07 24.43 -14.13
CA GLU A 219 10.20 24.20 -13.23
C GLU A 219 9.97 22.94 -12.38
N ILE A 220 10.97 22.07 -12.39
CA ILE A 220 11.05 20.87 -11.55
C ILE A 220 11.87 21.25 -10.33
N ASN A 221 11.19 21.45 -9.19
CA ASN A 221 11.85 21.70 -7.92
C ASN A 221 12.06 20.38 -7.18
N LEU A 222 13.33 20.00 -7.00
CA LEU A 222 13.73 18.76 -6.33
C LEU A 222 14.21 19.00 -4.89
N ASN A 223 14.05 20.22 -4.37
CA ASN A 223 14.50 20.56 -3.04
C ASN A 223 13.71 19.78 -1.98
N ALA A 224 14.44 19.24 -1.02
CA ALA A 224 13.91 18.50 0.13
C ALA A 224 13.09 19.36 1.11
N ASP A 225 13.01 20.67 0.88
CA ASP A 225 12.27 21.63 1.71
C ASP A 225 10.78 21.72 1.34
N VAL A 226 10.35 21.08 0.25
CA VAL A 226 8.93 20.92 -0.05
C VAL A 226 8.41 19.81 0.85
N VAL A 227 7.84 20.21 1.99
CA VAL A 227 7.07 19.31 2.85
C VAL A 227 5.94 18.71 2.00
N GLU A 228 5.97 17.41 1.75
CA GLU A 228 4.86 16.71 1.09
C GLU A 228 3.58 16.93 1.92
N GLU A 229 2.46 17.23 1.26
CA GLU A 229 1.20 17.47 1.97
C GLU A 229 0.84 16.27 2.83
N SER A 230 0.55 16.47 4.12
CA SER A 230 0.28 15.38 5.09
C SER A 230 -0.85 14.44 4.69
N ASN A 231 -1.67 14.85 3.72
CA ASN A 231 -2.80 14.09 3.18
C ASN A 231 -2.37 13.01 2.15
N THR A 232 -1.09 12.90 1.84
CA THR A 232 -0.55 11.84 0.96
C THR A 232 -0.32 10.52 1.69
N PHE A 233 -0.23 10.51 3.03
CA PHE A 233 -0.05 9.31 3.84
C PHE A 233 -1.37 8.85 4.43
N ASP A 234 -2.04 7.95 3.72
CA ASP A 234 -3.32 7.38 4.15
C ASP A 234 -3.13 6.25 5.19
N HIS A 235 -1.89 5.79 5.37
CA HIS A 235 -1.56 4.60 6.16
C HIS A 235 -0.41 4.82 7.14
N SER A 236 -0.57 4.32 8.36
CA SER A 236 0.37 4.49 9.47
C SER A 236 1.74 3.79 9.30
N TYR A 237 1.93 3.02 8.23
CA TYR A 237 3.17 2.28 7.95
C TYR A 237 3.99 2.90 6.82
N GLU A 238 3.55 4.00 6.22
CA GLU A 238 4.31 4.74 5.21
C GLU A 238 5.34 5.64 5.93
N LEU A 239 6.63 5.41 5.65
CA LEU A 239 7.74 6.00 6.40
C LEU A 239 8.27 7.32 5.83
N PHE A 240 7.66 7.82 4.76
CA PHE A 240 7.99 9.06 4.09
C PHE A 240 6.78 9.54 3.36
#